data_AF-A0A923XML0-F1
#
_entry.id   AF-A0A923XML0-F1
#
_cell.length_a   1.000
_cell.length_b   1.000
_cell.length_c   1.000
_cell.angle_alpha   90.00
_cell.angle_beta   90.00
_cell.angle_gamma   90.00
#
_symmetry.space_group_name_H-M   'P 1'
#
loop_
_entity.id
_entity.type
_entity.pdbx_description
1 polymer ?
#
loop_
_entity_poly.entity_id
_entity_poly.type
_entity_poly.pdbx_seq_one_letter_code
_entity_poly.pdbx_strand_id
1 'polypeptide(L)' 'FSCETAAEDEAELVLRPAGRYAHKRSHIEALCRAAGFADVAIEDCELRLEQDLPVAGFLVIAKKPA' A
#
# COMPACT_ATOMS: atom_id res chain seq x y z
N PHE A 1 1.12 8.53 1.40
CA PHE A 1 1.16 7.64 2.59
C PHE A 1 1.74 6.30 2.16
N SER A 2 2.26 5.47 3.06
CA SER A 2 2.83 4.17 2.69
C SER A 2 2.07 2.99 3.30
N CYS A 3 2.13 1.84 2.63
CA CYS A 3 1.49 0.60 3.04
C CYS A 3 2.45 -0.58 2.85
N GLU A 4 2.38 -1.59 3.72
CA GLU A 4 3.01 -2.89 3.47
C GLU A 4 2.31 -3.61 2.31
N THR A 5 3.07 -4.34 1.50
CA THR A 5 2.53 -5.00 0.32
C THR A 5 1.87 -6.34 0.68
N ALA A 6 0.62 -6.53 0.26
CA ALA A 6 0.02 -7.85 0.05
C ALA A 6 0.06 -8.19 -1.44
N ALA A 7 0.17 -9.48 -1.75
CA ALA A 7 0.17 -9.95 -3.13
C ALA A 7 -1.22 -9.77 -3.79
N GLU A 8 -1.23 -9.71 -5.12
CA GLU A 8 -2.48 -9.44 -5.86
C GLU A 8 -3.45 -10.64 -5.89
N ASP A 9 -3.03 -11.80 -5.44
CA ASP A 9 -3.87 -12.99 -5.21
C ASP A 9 -4.31 -13.15 -3.74
N GLU A 10 -3.84 -12.28 -2.84
CA GLU A 10 -4.30 -12.21 -1.45
C GLU A 10 -5.57 -11.34 -1.31
N ALA A 11 -6.14 -11.39 -0.10
CA ALA A 11 -7.21 -10.48 0.32
C ALA A 11 -6.75 -9.01 0.29
N GLU A 12 -7.71 -8.09 0.19
CA GLU A 12 -7.46 -6.65 0.06
C GLU A 12 -6.68 -6.05 1.24
N LEU A 13 -6.89 -6.61 2.43
CA LEU A 13 -6.28 -6.23 3.70
C LEU A 13 -5.94 -7.50 4.49
N VAL A 14 -4.67 -7.71 4.82
CA VAL A 14 -4.17 -8.92 5.49
C VAL A 14 -3.45 -8.53 6.77
N LEU A 15 -3.89 -9.05 7.92
CA LEU A 15 -3.14 -8.91 9.17
C LEU A 15 -1.99 -9.93 9.19
N ARG A 16 -0.74 -9.46 9.18
CA ARG A 16 0.45 -10.31 9.27
C ARG A 16 0.72 -10.75 10.72
N PRO A 17 1.44 -11.85 10.96
CA PRO A 17 1.80 -12.31 12.31
C PRO A 17 2.52 -11.28 13.17
N ALA A 18 3.26 -10.36 12.55
CA ALA A 18 3.91 -9.23 13.23
C ALA A 18 2.93 -8.15 13.77
N GLY A 19 1.62 -8.34 13.58
CA GLY A 19 0.57 -7.43 14.04
C GLY A 19 0.33 -6.22 13.14
N ARG A 20 0.89 -6.21 11.93
CA ARG A 20 0.74 -5.12 10.96
C ARG A 20 -0.08 -5.56 9.75
N TYR A 21 -0.85 -4.62 9.21
CA TYR A 21 -1.66 -4.85 8.03
C TYR A 21 -0.83 -4.66 6.75
N ALA A 22 -0.94 -5.63 5.85
CA ALA A 22 -0.50 -5.54 4.47
C ALA A 22 -1.71 -5.27 3.58
N HIS A 23 -1.51 -4.45 2.55
CA HIS A 23 -2.57 -3.96 1.67
C HIS A 23 -2.29 -4.37 0.23
N LYS A 24 -3.34 -4.80 -0.47
CA LYS A 24 -3.31 -5.06 -1.90
C LYS A 24 -3.21 -3.73 -2.65
N ARG A 25 -2.27 -3.62 -3.60
CA ARG A 25 -2.00 -2.37 -4.31
C ARG A 25 -3.22 -1.91 -5.10
N SER A 26 -3.82 -2.81 -5.88
CA SER A 26 -5.00 -2.50 -6.69
C SER A 26 -6.17 -1.99 -5.86
N HIS A 27 -6.36 -2.54 -4.66
CA HIS A 27 -7.41 -2.10 -3.74
C HIS A 27 -7.16 -0.68 -3.22
N ILE A 28 -5.93 -0.36 -2.82
CA ILE A 28 -5.59 1.00 -2.35
C ILE A 28 -5.75 2.02 -3.47
N GLU A 29 -5.33 1.71 -4.70
CA GLU A 29 -5.54 2.59 -5.84
C GLU A 29 -7.05 2.85 -6.08
N ALA A 30 -7.87 1.80 -6.04
CA ALA A 30 -9.31 1.90 -6.22
C ALA A 30 -9.96 2.77 -5.12
N LEU A 31 -9.54 2.60 -3.85
CA LEU A 31 -10.02 3.43 -2.74
C LEU A 31 -9.64 4.91 -2.92
N CYS A 32 -8.42 5.22 -3.37
CA CYS A 32 -8.02 6.59 -3.64
C CYS A 32 -8.90 7.22 -4.74
N ARG A 33 -9.15 6.50 -5.83
CA ARG A 33 -10.02 6.98 -6.90
C ARG A 33 -11.46 7.17 -6.42
N ALA A 34 -12.00 6.22 -5.65
CA ALA A 34 -13.34 6.31 -5.06
C ALA A 34 -13.48 7.49 -4.09
N ALA A 35 -12.40 7.86 -3.40
CA ALA A 35 -12.34 9.03 -2.52
C ALA A 35 -12.21 10.37 -3.29
N GLY A 36 -12.16 10.34 -4.63
CA GLY A 36 -12.13 11.54 -5.47
C GLY A 36 -10.73 12.10 -5.73
N PHE A 37 -9.66 11.34 -5.48
CA PHE A 37 -8.32 11.72 -5.94
C PHE A 37 -8.21 11.45 -7.44
N ALA A 38 -7.81 12.47 -8.21
CA ALA A 38 -7.77 12.40 -9.67
C ALA A 38 -6.47 11.79 -10.21
N ASP A 39 -5.38 12.00 -9.48
CA ASP A 39 -4.05 11.49 -9.83
C ASP A 39 -3.51 10.68 -8.65
N VAL A 40 -3.23 9.40 -8.91
CA VAL A 40 -2.77 8.43 -7.91
C VAL A 40 -1.54 7.73 -8.48
N ALA A 41 -0.38 8.06 -7.93
CA ALA A 41 0.87 7.38 -8.23
C ALA A 41 1.22 6.41 -7.10
N ILE A 42 1.74 5.23 -7.47
CA ILE A 42 2.18 4.21 -6.53
C ILE A 42 3.58 3.76 -6.91
N GLU A 43 4.50 3.84 -5.95
CA GLU A 43 5.91 3.49 -6.12
C GLU A 43 6.31 2.41 -5.11
N ASP A 44 7.02 1.39 -5.57
CA ASP A 44 7.61 0.36 -4.71
C ASP A 44 8.69 0.94 -3.80
N CYS A 45 8.72 0.52 -2.53
CA CYS A 45 9.77 0.92 -1.59
C CYS A 45 10.01 -0.11 -0.49
N GLU A 46 11.16 0.01 0.17
CA GLU A 46 11.45 -0.68 1.42
C GLU A 46 10.99 0.20 2.59
N LEU A 47 10.10 -0.33 3.44
CA LEU A 47 9.49 0.48 4.51
C LEU A 47 10.36 0.57 5.77
N ARG A 48 10.96 -0.56 6.13
CA ARG A 48 11.74 -0.76 7.36
C ARG A 48 12.48 -2.08 7.28
N LEU A 49 13.30 -2.33 8.29
CA LEU A 49 13.86 -3.65 8.57
C LEU A 49 13.09 -4.35 9.69
N GLU A 50 12.84 -5.64 9.52
CA GLU A 50 12.38 -6.56 10.55
C GLU A 50 13.33 -7.73 10.64
N GLN A 51 13.95 -7.93 11.81
CA GLN A 51 14.99 -8.96 11.98
C GLN A 51 16.08 -8.84 10.90
N ASP A 52 16.49 -7.60 10.62
CA ASP A 52 17.46 -7.22 9.58
C ASP A 52 17.04 -7.54 8.13
N LEU A 53 15.77 -7.90 7.89
CA LEU A 53 15.21 -8.12 6.56
C LEU A 53 14.31 -6.97 6.12
N PRO A 54 14.42 -6.48 4.87
CA PRO A 54 13.57 -5.42 4.37
C PRO A 54 12.12 -5.87 4.24
N VAL A 55 11.21 -5.03 4.72
CA VAL A 55 9.77 -5.21 4.51
C VAL A 55 9.36 -4.45 3.25
N ALA A 56 8.87 -5.18 2.26
CA ALA A 56 8.35 -4.62 1.04
C ALA A 56 7.06 -3.83 1.28
N GLY A 57 6.98 -2.65 0.68
CA GLY A 57 5.80 -1.82 0.68
C GLY A 57 5.72 -0.94 -0.55
N PHE A 58 4.81 0.02 -0.49
CA PHE A 58 4.67 1.02 -1.53
C PHE A 58 4.27 2.38 -0.95
N LEU A 59 4.71 3.44 -1.62
CA LEU A 59 4.32 4.82 -1.37
C LEU A 59 3.18 5.20 -2.32
N VAL A 60 2.10 5.74 -1.75
CA VAL A 60 0.97 6.30 -2.49
C VAL A 60 1.02 7.82 -2.44
N ILE A 61 1.00 8.44 -3.61
CA ILE A 61 0.86 9.88 -3.80
C ILE A 61 -0.50 10.10 -4.46
N ALA A 62 -1.46 10.62 -3.70
CA ALA A 62 -2.81 10.89 -4.17
C ALA A 62 -3.08 12.40 -4.17
N LYS A 63 -3.45 12.95 -5.34
CA LYS A 63 -3.64 14.39 -5.55
C LYS A 63 -5.10 14.70 -5.84
N LYS A 64 -5.61 15.75 -5.18
CA LYS A 64 -6.96 16.27 -5.43
C LYS A 64 -7.04 16.89 -6.84
N PRO A 65 -8.23 16.91 -7.46
CA PRO A 65 -8.48 17.74 -8.64
C PRO A 65 -8.11 19.21 -8.38
N ALA A 66 -7.73 19.92 -9.44
CA ALA A 66 -7.42 21.35 -9.40
C ALA A 66 -8.67 22.21 -9.15
#